data_AF-A0A453IGA5-F1
#
_entry.id   AF-A0A453IGA5-F1
#
_cell.length_a   1.000
_cell.length_b   1.000
_cell.length_c   1.000
_cell.angle_alpha   90.00
_cell.angle_beta   90.00
_cell.angle_gamma   90.00
#
_symmetry.space_group_name_H-M   'P 1'
#
loop_
_entity.id
_entity.type
_entity.pdbx_description
1 polymer ?
#
loop_
_entity_poly.entity_id
_entity_poly.type
_entity_poly.pdbx_seq_one_letter_code
_entity_poly.pdbx_strand_id
1 'polypeptide(L)' 'QILTLVPDVIHVFAQVVVSPDESDEVKTTIGKAVSHLISVYGQQMQPILSALPPAHANALAAFASRR' A
#
# COMPACT_ATOMS: atom_id res chain seq x y z
N GLN A 1 7.90 -17.98 -3.96
CA GLN A 1 7.59 -16.67 -4.58
C GLN A 1 6.50 -16.01 -3.75
N ILE A 2 6.73 -14.80 -3.21
CA ILE A 2 5.74 -14.13 -2.35
C ILE A 2 4.73 -13.28 -3.15
N LEU A 3 4.94 -13.15 -4.47
CA LEU A 3 4.14 -12.28 -5.33
C LEU A 3 2.64 -12.60 -5.29
N THR A 4 2.26 -13.87 -5.11
CA THR A 4 0.86 -14.28 -4.99
C THR A 4 0.18 -13.77 -3.72
N LEU A 5 0.95 -13.41 -2.69
CA LEU A 5 0.46 -12.86 -1.41
C LEU A 5 0.47 -11.33 -1.38
N VAL A 6 1.14 -10.69 -2.34
CA VAL A 6 1.22 -9.22 -2.41
C VAL A 6 -0.15 -8.55 -2.49
N PRO A 7 -1.14 -9.05 -3.26
CA PRO A 7 -2.48 -8.47 -3.27
C PRO A 7 -3.11 -8.41 -1.89
N ASP A 8 -3.06 -9.51 -1.14
CA ASP A 8 -3.65 -9.60 0.20
C ASP A 8 -2.97 -8.64 1.18
N VAL A 9 -1.64 -8.56 1.14
CA VAL A 9 -0.86 -7.62 1.95
C VAL A 9 -1.24 -6.17 1.64
N ILE A 10 -1.38 -5.83 0.36
CA ILE A 10 -1.76 -4.48 -0.07
C ILE A 10 -3.17 -4.14 0.39
N HIS A 11 -4.12 -5.08 0.33
CA HIS A 11 -5.47 -4.88 0.84
C HIS A 11 -5.48 -4.58 2.35
N VAL A 12 -4.74 -5.34 3.15
CA VAL A 12 -4.62 -5.10 4.60
C VAL A 12 -3.98 -3.75 4.87
N PHE A 13 -2.88 -3.43 4.20
CA PHE A 13 -2.20 -2.14 4.34
C PHE A 13 -3.11 -0.97 3.99
N ALA A 14 -3.93 -1.10 2.95
CA ALA A 14 -4.87 -0.07 2.59
C ALA A 14 -5.88 0.20 3.71
N GLN A 15 -6.40 -0.86 4.36
CA GLN A 15 -7.33 -0.75 5.48
C GLN A 15 -6.68 -0.10 6.71
N VAL A 16 -5.45 -0.51 7.03
CA VAL A 16 -4.69 0.06 8.16
C VAL A 16 -4.40 1.54 7.93
N VAL A 17 -4.05 1.94 6.71
CA VAL A 17 -3.73 3.33 6.38
C VAL A 17 -4.94 4.27 6.52
N VAL A 18 -6.14 3.80 6.18
CA VAL A 18 -7.37 4.59 6.35
C VAL A 18 -7.97 4.50 7.75
N SER A 19 -7.51 3.56 8.59
CA SER A 19 -8.01 3.40 9.95
C SER A 19 -7.67 4.61 10.82
N PRO A 20 -8.66 5.20 11.52
CA PRO A 20 -8.40 6.30 12.46
C PRO A 20 -7.66 5.85 13.72
N ASP A 21 -7.71 4.56 14.05
CA ASP A 21 -7.12 3.99 15.27
C ASP A 21 -5.60 3.83 15.16
N GLU A 22 -5.07 3.91 13.94
CA GLU A 22 -3.67 3.65 13.64
C GLU A 22 -2.83 4.93 13.63
N SER A 23 -1.64 4.83 14.21
CA SER A 23 -0.71 5.95 14.32
C SER A 23 -0.09 6.35 12.97
N ASP A 24 0.28 7.62 12.81
CA ASP A 24 0.92 8.11 11.57
C ASP A 24 2.29 7.43 11.31
N GLU A 25 2.98 7.00 12.37
CA GLU A 25 4.24 6.24 12.26
C GLU A 25 4.03 4.87 11.57
N VAL A 26 2.99 4.14 11.98
CA VAL A 26 2.62 2.86 11.35
C VAL A 26 2.25 3.07 9.88
N LYS A 27 1.43 4.08 9.60
CA LYS A 27 1.01 4.42 8.23
C LYS A 27 2.19 4.82 7.34
N THR A 28 3.14 5.58 7.89
CA THR A 28 4.39 5.94 7.22
C THR A 28 5.25 4.72 6.92
N THR A 29 5.36 3.79 7.86
CA THR A 29 6.09 2.53 7.66
C THR A 29 5.45 1.67 6.57
N ILE A 30 4.12 1.61 6.54
CA ILE A 30 3.37 0.95 5.46
C ILE A 30 3.64 1.62 4.12
N GLY A 31 3.61 2.96 4.06
CA GLY A 31 3.96 3.72 2.85
C GLY A 31 5.32 3.34 2.28
N LYS A 32 6.34 3.24 3.15
CA LYS A 32 7.70 2.81 2.76
C LYS A 32 7.72 1.38 2.22
N ALA A 33 7.02 0.46 2.88
CA ALA A 33 6.91 -0.94 2.43
C ALA A 33 6.24 -1.03 1.05
N VAL A 34 5.15 -0.31 0.84
CA VAL A 34 4.43 -0.26 -0.44
C VAL A 34 5.30 0.35 -1.54
N SER A 35 6.01 1.44 -1.25
CA SER A 35 6.95 2.05 -2.19
C SER A 35 8.07 1.10 -2.59
N HIS A 36 8.55 0.27 -1.65
CA HIS A 36 9.52 -0.78 -1.95
C HIS A 36 8.93 -1.88 -2.85
N LEU A 37 7.71 -2.35 -2.56
CA LEU A 37 7.02 -3.34 -3.39
C LEU A 37 6.80 -2.84 -4.82
N ILE A 38 6.44 -1.57 -4.99
CA ILE A 38 6.33 -0.92 -6.31
C ILE A 38 7.69 -0.90 -7.01
N SER A 39 8.77 -0.59 -6.31
CA SER A 39 10.12 -0.61 -6.89
C SER A 39 10.58 -2.01 -7.31
N VAL A 40 10.18 -3.06 -6.59
CA VAL A 40 10.60 -4.45 -6.86
C VAL A 40 9.75 -5.09 -7.96
N TYR A 41 8.44 -4.90 -7.92
CA TYR A 41 7.49 -5.59 -8.80
C TYR A 41 6.96 -4.73 -9.96
N GLY A 42 7.22 -3.42 -9.93
CA GLY A 42 6.94 -2.49 -11.03
C GLY A 42 5.52 -2.61 -11.57
N GLN A 43 5.39 -2.95 -12.85
CA GLN A 43 4.11 -3.06 -13.55
C GLN A 43 3.17 -4.13 -12.95
N GLN A 44 3.70 -5.14 -12.26
CA GLN A 44 2.88 -6.18 -11.63
C GLN A 44 2.05 -5.63 -10.46
N MET A 45 2.43 -4.48 -9.90
CA MET A 45 1.64 -3.78 -8.86
C MET A 45 0.45 -3.01 -9.43
N GLN A 46 0.49 -2.62 -10.71
CA GLN A 46 -0.56 -1.80 -11.33
C GLN A 46 -1.97 -2.42 -11.19
N PRO A 47 -2.21 -3.70 -11.54
CA PRO A 47 -3.54 -4.30 -11.39
C PRO A 47 -3.98 -4.36 -9.93
N ILE A 48 -3.05 -4.63 -9.00
CA ILE A 48 -3.31 -4.72 -7.56
C ILE A 48 -3.77 -3.36 -7.02
N LEU A 49 -3.04 -2.29 -7.34
CA LEU A 49 -3.37 -0.94 -6.91
C LEU A 49 -4.67 -0.43 -7.56
N SER A 50 -4.93 -0.79 -8.81
CA SER A 50 -6.18 -0.42 -9.51
C SER A 50 -7.43 -1.15 -9.00
N ALA A 51 -7.26 -2.30 -8.36
CA ALA A 51 -8.36 -3.06 -7.75
C ALA A 51 -8.80 -2.49 -6.39
N LEU A 52 -8.01 -1.58 -5.80
CA LEU A 52 -8.35 -0.95 -4.54
C LEU A 52 -9.45 0.11 -4.72
N PRO A 53 -10.33 0.29 -3.72
CA PRO A 53 -11.26 1.42 -3.74
C PRO A 53 -10.49 2.76 -3.78
N PRO A 54 -11.01 3.81 -4.45
CA PRO A 54 -10.28 5.06 -4.65
C PRO A 54 -9.72 5.70 -3.37
N ALA A 55 -10.48 5.66 -2.27
CA ALA A 55 -10.04 6.19 -0.98
C ALA A 55 -8.79 5.47 -0.44
N HIS A 56 -8.74 4.15 -0.60
CA HIS A 56 -7.64 3.31 -0.16
C HIS A 56 -6.39 3.52 -1.03
N ALA A 57 -6.57 3.56 -2.35
CA ALA A 57 -5.49 3.83 -3.29
C ALA A 57 -4.86 5.22 -3.07
N ASN A 58 -5.68 6.25 -2.88
CA ASN A 58 -5.22 7.61 -2.63
C ASN A 58 -4.46 7.72 -1.31
N ALA A 59 -4.96 7.09 -0.25
CA ALA A 59 -4.29 7.11 1.04
C ALA A 59 -2.93 6.39 0.98
N LEU A 60 -2.88 5.20 0.37
CA LEU A 60 -1.61 4.49 0.15
C LEU A 60 -0.62 5.31 -0.68
N ALA A 61 -1.07 5.96 -1.75
CA ALA A 61 -0.22 6.82 -2.58
C ALA A 61 0.31 8.04 -1.80
N ALA A 62 -0.51 8.63 -0.92
CA ALA A 62 -0.10 9.74 -0.07
C ALA A 62 1.02 9.34 0.90
N PHE A 63 0.96 8.15 1.49
CA PHE A 63 2.03 7.66 2.38
C PHE A 63 3.24 7.11 1.62
N ALA A 64 3.06 6.49 0.45
CA ALA A 64 4.16 6.00 -0.38
C ALA A 64 4.99 7.15 -1.01
N SER A 65 4.41 8.35 -1.16
CA SER A 65 5.09 9.54 -1.66
C SER A 65 5.74 10.40 -0.56
N ARG A 66 5.48 10.12 0.73
CA ARG A 66 6.19 10.76 1.84
C ARG A 66 7.61 10.18 1.92
N ARG A 67 8.60 10.99 1.51
CA ARG A 67 10.03 10.71 1.73
C ARG A 67 10.43 11.04 3.16
#